data_AF-A0A4D7ALI9-F1
#
_entry.id   AF-A0A4D7ALI9-F1
#
_cell.length_a   1.000
_cell.length_b   1.000
_cell.length_c   1.000
_cell.angle_alpha   90.00
_cell.angle_beta   90.00
_cell.angle_gamma   90.00
#
_symmetry.space_group_name_H-M   'P 1'
#
loop_
_entity.id
_entity.type
_entity.pdbx_description
1 polymer ?
#
loop_
_entity_poly.entity_id
_entity_poly.type
_entity_poly.pdbx_seq_one_letter_code
_entity_poly.pdbx_strand_id
1 'polypeptide(L)'
;MNIEQFELILCDMYTMDAWSPPLLWKWKKEFKEASTKQWAIRELENYIRKRLHHRSDGSVDEFIRFTNEFAMKMARYSNHSGENQEMHEIFQTASSVAADILDLLNAMK
;
A
#
# COMPACT_ATOMS: atom_id res chain seq x y z
N MET A 1 -1.21 8.98 -16.34
CA MET A 1 -1.32 9.34 -14.92
C MET A 1 0.03 9.82 -14.44
N ASN A 2 0.06 11.00 -13.81
CA ASN A 2 1.27 11.53 -13.16
C ASN A 2 1.44 10.90 -11.77
N ILE A 3 2.67 10.79 -11.28
CA ILE A 3 2.98 10.27 -9.95
C ILE A 3 2.34 11.11 -8.85
N GLU A 4 2.26 12.43 -9.01
CA GLU A 4 1.58 13.31 -8.05
C GLU A 4 0.07 13.03 -7.99
N GLN A 5 -0.55 12.70 -9.13
CA GLN A 5 -1.96 12.29 -9.17
C GLN A 5 -2.16 10.96 -8.44
N PHE A 6 -1.22 10.03 -8.62
CA PHE A 6 -1.24 8.76 -7.92
C PHE A 6 -1.05 8.94 -6.41
N GLU A 7 -0.13 9.81 -5.98
CA GLU A 7 0.06 10.15 -4.56
C GLU A 7 -1.18 10.78 -3.94
N LEU A 8 -1.89 11.64 -4.67
CA LEU A 8 -3.18 12.18 -4.23
C LEU A 8 -4.23 11.08 -4.05
N ILE A 9 -4.31 10.11 -4.98
CA ILE A 9 -5.20 8.95 -4.83
C ILE A 9 -4.86 8.14 -3.57
N LEU A 10 -3.57 7.86 -3.35
CA LEU A 10 -3.11 7.17 -2.15
C LEU A 10 -3.45 7.93 -0.87
N CYS A 11 -3.28 9.26 -0.90
CA CYS A 11 -3.64 10.14 0.20
C CYS A 11 -5.15 10.10 0.47
N ASP A 12 -6.02 10.19 -0.53
CA ASP A 12 -7.47 10.18 -0.34
C ASP A 12 -7.98 8.83 0.18
N MET A 13 -7.44 7.71 -0.31
CA MET A 13 -7.89 6.38 0.11
C MET A 13 -7.50 6.04 1.55
N TYR A 14 -6.37 6.58 2.04
CA TYR A 14 -5.76 6.06 3.27
C TYR A 14 -5.19 7.09 4.23
N THR A 15 -5.14 8.37 3.86
CA THR A 15 -5.05 9.46 4.84
C THR A 15 -6.43 9.59 5.49
N MET A 16 -6.80 8.57 6.26
CA MET A 16 -7.82 8.79 7.28
C MET A 16 -7.29 9.88 8.21
N ASP A 17 -8.17 10.77 8.66
CA ASP A 17 -7.97 11.67 9.79
C ASP A 17 -7.48 10.85 10.99
N ALA A 18 -6.17 10.61 11.05
CA ALA A 18 -5.52 9.90 12.13
C ALA A 18 -5.50 10.84 13.32
N TRP A 19 -6.67 11.05 13.92
CA TRP A 19 -6.78 11.51 15.28
C TRP A 19 -6.23 10.38 16.14
N SER A 20 -4.90 10.32 16.24
CA SER A 20 -4.18 9.32 17.02
C SER A 20 -4.75 9.40 18.43
N PRO A 21 -5.55 8.42 18.88
CA PRO A 21 -6.17 8.50 20.19
C PRO A 21 -5.04 8.59 21.23
N PRO A 22 -5.21 9.35 22.32
CA PRO A 22 -4.19 9.49 23.35
C PRO A 22 -3.69 8.09 23.76
N LEU A 23 -2.36 7.97 23.88
CA LEU A 23 -1.55 6.78 24.12
C LEU A 23 -2.05 5.90 25.29
N LEU A 24 -3.18 5.22 25.07
CA LEU A 24 -3.82 4.31 26.01
C LEU A 24 -3.80 2.92 25.39
N TRP A 25 -3.48 1.90 26.18
CA TRP A 25 -3.39 0.51 25.72
C TRP A 25 -4.61 -0.04 24.99
N LYS A 26 -5.76 0.63 25.16
CA LYS A 26 -7.02 0.32 24.47
C LYS A 26 -6.89 0.33 22.94
N TRP A 27 -5.99 1.13 22.37
CA TRP A 27 -5.91 1.36 20.91
C TRP A 27 -4.67 0.73 20.24
N LYS A 28 -3.98 -0.19 20.92
CA LYS A 28 -2.71 -0.76 20.42
C LYS A 28 -2.90 -1.49 19.09
N LYS A 29 -4.03 -2.19 18.91
CA LYS A 29 -4.31 -2.96 17.70
C LYS A 29 -4.61 -2.03 16.52
N GLU A 30 -5.46 -1.04 16.74
CA GLU A 30 -5.84 -0.03 15.75
C GLU A 30 -4.63 0.80 15.32
N PHE A 31 -3.76 1.15 16.27
CA PHE A 31 -2.49 1.82 15.97
C PHE A 31 -1.58 0.93 15.12
N LYS A 32 -1.44 -0.36 15.45
CA LYS A 32 -0.64 -1.31 14.65
C LYS A 32 -1.20 -1.45 13.24
N GLU A 33 -2.52 -1.59 13.09
CA GLU A 33 -3.18 -1.70 11.79
C GLU A 33 -3.00 -0.43 10.95
N ALA A 34 -3.27 0.75 11.53
CA ALA A 34 -3.13 2.03 10.84
C ALA A 34 -1.68 2.29 10.41
N SER A 35 -0.71 2.07 11.30
CA SER A 35 0.71 2.24 11.00
C SER A 35 1.21 1.26 9.94
N THR A 36 0.73 0.01 9.95
CA THR A 36 1.07 -0.99 8.93
C THR A 36 0.50 -0.62 7.57
N LYS A 37 -0.76 -0.17 7.51
CA LYS A 37 -1.35 0.34 6.26
C LYS A 37 -0.57 1.54 5.72
N GLN A 38 -0.21 2.49 6.59
CA GLN A 38 0.57 3.65 6.18
C GLN A 38 1.97 3.30 5.67
N TRP A 39 2.63 2.33 6.31
CA TRP A 39 3.88 1.79 5.79
C TRP A 39 3.70 1.16 4.40
N ALA A 40 2.67 0.33 4.21
CA ALA A 40 2.41 -0.35 2.93
C ALA A 40 2.21 0.64 1.78
N ILE A 41 1.49 1.74 2.01
CA ILE A 41 1.24 2.78 1.01
C ILE A 41 2.54 3.45 0.57
N ARG A 42 3.37 3.85 1.54
CA ARG A 42 4.68 4.46 1.26
C ARG A 42 5.57 3.49 0.50
N GLU A 43 5.52 2.21 0.83
CA GLU A 43 6.32 1.18 0.16
C GLU A 43 5.83 0.96 -1.28
N LEU A 44 4.51 0.97 -1.52
CA LEU A 44 3.93 0.89 -2.86
C LEU A 44 4.30 2.12 -3.71
N GLU A 45 4.16 3.34 -3.18
CA GLU A 45 4.56 4.58 -3.83
C GLU A 45 6.04 4.52 -4.26
N ASN A 46 6.92 4.16 -3.32
CA ASN A 46 8.34 3.99 -3.58
C ASN A 46 8.62 2.90 -4.64
N TYR A 47 7.88 1.81 -4.60
CA TYR A 47 7.99 0.74 -5.57
C TYR A 47 7.67 1.22 -6.99
N ILE A 48 6.56 1.93 -7.16
CA ILE A 48 6.14 2.46 -8.46
C ILE A 48 7.11 3.54 -8.97
N ARG A 49 7.53 4.49 -8.11
CA ARG A 49 8.53 5.51 -8.47
C ARG A 49 9.81 4.87 -9.02
N LYS A 50 10.30 3.79 -8.39
CA LYS A 50 11.47 3.04 -8.86
C LYS A 50 11.23 2.37 -10.22
N ARG A 51 10.03 1.83 -10.46
CA ARG A 51 9.65 1.18 -11.73
C ARG A 51 9.43 2.15 -12.89
N LEU A 52 9.11 3.41 -12.60
CA LEU A 52 8.98 4.46 -13.63
C LEU A 52 10.33 4.96 -14.18
N HIS A 53 11.46 4.52 -13.63
CA HIS A 53 12.82 4.82 -14.13
C HIS A 53 13.08 6.33 -14.31
N HIS A 54 12.80 7.13 -13.28
CA HIS A 54 12.94 8.61 -13.28
C HIS A 54 11.92 9.37 -14.12
N ARG A 55 10.97 8.71 -14.81
CA ARG A 55 9.80 9.39 -15.36
C ARG A 55 8.87 9.80 -14.21
N SER A 56 8.24 10.95 -14.37
CA SER A 56 7.19 11.43 -13.46
C SER A 56 5.80 10.88 -13.83
N ASP A 57 5.63 10.35 -15.05
CA ASP A 57 4.34 9.89 -15.55
C ASP A 57 4.43 8.54 -16.29
N GLY A 58 3.26 7.91 -16.44
CA GLY A 58 3.07 6.65 -17.17
C GLY A 58 1.60 6.43 -17.51
N SER A 59 1.29 5.40 -18.29
CA SER A 59 -0.11 5.04 -18.58
C SER A 59 -0.79 4.43 -17.35
N VAL A 60 -2.13 4.53 -17.24
CA VAL A 60 -2.87 3.86 -16.15
C VAL A 60 -2.60 2.35 -16.13
N ASP A 61 -2.43 1.72 -17.29
CA ASP A 61 -2.01 0.32 -17.42
C ASP A 61 -0.63 0.02 -16.80
N GLU A 62 0.34 0.93 -16.93
CA GLU A 62 1.64 0.76 -16.28
C GLU A 62 1.49 0.75 -14.75
N PHE A 63 0.70 1.67 -14.20
CA PHE A 63 0.44 1.73 -12.77
C PHE A 63 -0.33 0.51 -12.26
N ILE A 64 -1.33 0.02 -13.01
CA ILE A 64 -2.05 -1.24 -12.72
C ILE A 64 -1.06 -2.40 -12.69
N ARG A 65 -0.20 -2.52 -13.70
CA ARG A 65 0.79 -3.60 -13.76
C ARG A 65 1.74 -3.55 -12.56
N PHE A 66 2.30 -2.39 -12.23
CA PHE A 66 3.22 -2.27 -11.10
C PHE A 66 2.55 -2.49 -9.76
N THR A 67 1.32 -2.03 -9.57
CA THR A 67 0.53 -2.27 -8.36
C THR A 67 0.23 -3.76 -8.19
N ASN A 68 -0.16 -4.45 -9.26
CA ASN A 68 -0.39 -5.89 -9.23
C ASN A 68 0.91 -6.67 -8.92
N GLU A 69 2.04 -6.32 -9.55
CA GLU A 69 3.35 -6.92 -9.24
C GLU A 69 3.71 -6.76 -7.76
N PHE A 70 3.47 -5.57 -7.20
CA PHE A 70 3.68 -5.30 -5.78
C PHE A 70 2.76 -6.17 -4.90
N ALA A 71 1.46 -6.21 -5.19
CA ALA A 71 0.48 -6.99 -4.45
C ALA A 71 0.87 -8.49 -4.41
N MET A 72 1.25 -9.05 -5.56
CA MET A 72 1.73 -10.42 -5.67
C MET A 72 3.03 -10.66 -4.90
N LYS A 73 3.96 -9.69 -4.91
CA LYS A 73 5.23 -9.78 -4.18
C LYS A 73 4.99 -9.80 -2.67
N MET A 74 4.11 -8.94 -2.16
CA MET A 74 3.73 -8.91 -0.75
C MET A 74 3.00 -10.18 -0.33
N ALA A 75 2.08 -10.70 -1.14
CA ALA A 75 1.42 -11.99 -0.89
C ALA A 75 2.45 -13.12 -0.79
N ARG A 76 3.46 -13.14 -1.67
CA ARG A 76 4.55 -14.13 -1.59
C ARG A 76 5.33 -13.99 -0.29
N TYR A 77 5.73 -12.78 0.11
CA TYR A 77 6.45 -12.59 1.38
C TYR A 77 5.62 -13.01 2.59
N SER A 78 4.33 -12.70 2.59
CA SER A 78 3.40 -13.15 3.62
C SER A 78 3.34 -14.69 3.71
N ASN A 79 3.27 -15.38 2.56
CA ASN A 79 3.23 -16.85 2.54
C ASN A 79 4.56 -17.51 2.93
N HIS A 80 5.69 -16.79 2.83
CA HIS A 80 7.02 -17.30 3.17
C HIS A 80 7.52 -16.84 4.56
N SER A 81 6.68 -16.21 5.37
CA SER A 81 7.06 -15.73 6.71
C SER A 81 7.30 -16.87 7.72
N GLY A 82 7.00 -18.11 7.36
CA GLY A 82 7.10 -19.26 8.26
C GLY A 82 6.24 -19.07 9.50
N GLU A 83 6.82 -19.26 10.69
CA GLU A 83 6.16 -19.07 11.99
C GLU A 83 6.12 -17.60 12.45
N ASN A 84 6.73 -16.67 11.70
CA ASN A 84 6.71 -15.25 12.07
C ASN A 84 5.36 -14.61 11.70
N GLN A 85 4.42 -14.73 12.62
CA GLN A 85 3.06 -14.19 12.49
C GLN A 85 3.04 -12.68 12.26
N GLU A 86 3.97 -11.92 12.85
CA GLU A 86 4.02 -10.47 12.66
C GLU A 86 4.42 -10.11 11.23
N MET A 87 5.46 -10.76 10.68
CA MET A 87 5.82 -10.58 9.27
C MET A 87 4.70 -11.02 8.33
N HIS A 88 4.03 -12.13 8.64
CA HIS A 88 2.87 -12.59 7.88
C HIS A 88 1.82 -11.48 7.74
N GLU A 89 1.40 -10.91 8.87
CA GLU A 89 0.38 -9.86 8.97
C GLU A 89 0.80 -8.58 8.24
N ILE A 90 2.06 -8.15 8.39
CA ILE A 90 2.58 -6.94 7.74
C ILE A 90 2.49 -7.07 6.21
N PHE A 91 2.98 -8.19 5.67
CA PHE A 91 2.97 -8.40 4.22
C PHE A 91 1.58 -8.71 3.68
N GLN A 92 0.73 -9.39 4.46
CA GLN A 92 -0.67 -9.61 4.09
C GLN A 92 -1.43 -8.29 3.99
N THR A 93 -1.22 -7.40 4.96
CA THR A 93 -1.81 -6.05 4.98
C THR A 93 -1.35 -5.27 3.75
N ALA A 94 -0.05 -5.30 3.44
CA ALA A 94 0.48 -4.60 2.27
C ALA A 94 -0.07 -5.15 0.94
N SER A 95 -0.25 -6.47 0.84
CA SER A 95 -0.89 -7.09 -0.33
C SER A 95 -2.35 -6.66 -0.48
N SER A 96 -3.09 -6.60 0.63
CA SER A 96 -4.51 -6.19 0.64
C SER A 96 -4.68 -4.72 0.26
N VAL A 97 -3.87 -3.82 0.83
CA VAL A 97 -3.85 -2.40 0.46
C VAL A 97 -3.58 -2.22 -1.03
N ALA A 98 -2.61 -2.95 -1.58
CA ALA A 98 -2.32 -2.87 -3.01
C ALA A 98 -3.46 -3.42 -3.89
N ALA A 99 -4.21 -4.42 -3.40
CA ALA A 99 -5.39 -4.93 -4.10
C ALA A 99 -6.52 -3.90 -4.16
N ASP A 100 -6.82 -3.20 -3.05
CA ASP A 100 -7.81 -2.12 -3.03
C ASP A 100 -7.46 -1.00 -4.02
N ILE A 101 -6.18 -0.62 -4.08
CA ILE A 101 -5.69 0.41 -5.03
C ILE A 101 -5.77 -0.11 -6.46
N LEU A 102 -5.45 -1.38 -6.68
CA LEU A 102 -5.54 -2.02 -7.98
C LEU A 102 -6.99 -1.99 -8.50
N ASP A 103 -7.97 -2.25 -7.64
CA ASP A 103 -9.39 -2.17 -7.99
C ASP A 103 -9.79 -0.73 -8.39
N LEU A 104 -9.34 0.27 -7.65
CA LEU A 104 -9.57 1.67 -8.00
C LEU A 104 -8.93 2.03 -9.35
N LEU A 105 -7.67 1.67 -9.57
CA LEU A 105 -6.97 1.95 -10.83
C LEU A 105 -7.65 1.25 -12.02
N ASN A 106 -8.15 0.04 -11.84
CA ASN A 106 -8.92 -0.66 -12.87
C ASN A 106 -10.26 0.03 -13.16
N ALA A 107 -10.90 0.64 -12.17
CA ALA A 107 -12.12 1.42 -12.36
C ALA A 107 -11.88 2.77 -13.08
N MET A 108 -10.63 3.25 -13.13
CA MET A 108 -10.23 4.46 -13.86
C MET A 108 -9.90 4.21 -15.34
N LYS A 109 -9.89 2.95 -15.80
CA LYS A 109 -9.73 2.58 -17.21
C LYS A 109 -10.97 2.92 -18.03
#